data_AF-A0A4U8UBW7-F1
#
_entry.id   AF-A0A4U8UBW7-F1
#
_cell.length_a   1.000
_cell.length_b   1.000
_cell.length_c   1.000
_cell.angle_alpha   90.00
_cell.angle_beta   90.00
_cell.angle_gamma   90.00
#
_symmetry.space_group_name_H-M   'P 1'
#
loop_
_entity.id
_entity.type
_entity.pdbx_description
1 polymer ?
#
loop_
_entity_poly.entity_id
_entity_poly.type
_entity_poly.pdbx_seq_one_letter_code
_entity_poly.pdbx_strand_id
1 'polypeptide(L)'
;MHLMFLRKLDIKMILALLCVTLSCVLCFFIWRNSSLKEDLFLKELELQQTILNVQKLNLALEKQNEAFKKMQVQKTLIDTTAIKEIVLKDSSCETELRGYKQIFKELGK
;
A
#
# COMPACT_ATOMS: atom_id res chain seq x y z
N MET A 1 48.42 -20.67 -38.64
CA MET A 1 47.62 -20.38 -39.86
C MET A 1 46.88 -19.03 -39.83
N HIS A 2 46.80 -18.30 -38.71
CA HIS A 2 46.19 -16.96 -38.67
C HIS A 2 47.13 -15.80 -39.06
N LEU A 3 48.44 -15.92 -38.80
CA LEU A 3 49.40 -14.84 -39.07
C LEU A 3 49.71 -14.61 -40.56
N MET A 4 49.44 -15.58 -41.44
CA MET A 4 49.77 -15.47 -42.87
C MET A 4 48.74 -14.64 -43.66
N PHE A 5 47.52 -14.50 -43.13
CA PHE A 5 46.43 -13.71 -43.72
C PHE A 5 46.63 -12.20 -43.56
N LEU A 6 47.35 -11.77 -42.51
CA LEU A 6 47.63 -10.36 -42.22
C LEU A 6 48.62 -9.72 -43.20
N ARG A 7 49.43 -10.52 -43.92
CA ARG A 7 50.49 -10.02 -44.80
C ARG A 7 50.01 -9.49 -46.17
N LYS A 8 48.72 -9.68 -46.49
CA LYS A 8 48.07 -9.24 -47.75
C LYS A 8 46.88 -8.28 -47.53
N LEU A 9 46.62 -7.88 -46.29
CA LEU A 9 45.53 -6.96 -45.99
C LEU A 9 45.97 -5.54 -46.34
N ASP A 10 45.43 -5.04 -47.46
CA ASP A 10 45.61 -3.67 -47.90
C ASP A 10 45.13 -2.71 -46.80
N ILE A 11 45.90 -1.66 -46.50
CA ILE A 11 45.61 -0.71 -45.41
C ILE A 11 44.20 -0.11 -45.56
N LYS A 12 43.75 0.07 -46.82
CA LYS A 12 42.41 0.53 -47.17
C LYS A 12 41.31 -0.44 -46.71
N MET A 13 41.53 -1.75 -46.77
CA MET A 13 40.58 -2.76 -46.30
C MET A 13 40.47 -2.77 -44.77
N ILE A 14 41.59 -2.60 -44.06
CA ILE A 14 41.59 -2.49 -42.60
C ILE A 14 40.83 -1.24 -42.18
N LEU A 15 41.08 -0.10 -42.83
CA LEU A 15 40.40 1.16 -42.53
C LEU A 15 38.89 1.07 -42.80
N ALA A 16 38.49 0.45 -43.92
CA ALA A 16 37.08 0.25 -44.25
C ALA A 16 36.37 -0.63 -43.22
N LEU A 17 36.99 -1.74 -42.81
CA LEU A 17 36.44 -2.63 -41.78
C LEU A 17 36.26 -1.90 -40.45
N LEU A 18 37.27 -1.10 -40.07
CA LEU A 18 37.27 -0.35 -38.82
C LEU A 18 36.16 0.71 -38.82
N CYS A 19 35.99 1.44 -39.92
CA CYS A 19 34.88 2.39 -40.10
C CYS A 19 33.50 1.73 -40.02
N VAL A 20 33.31 0.57 -40.66
CA VAL A 20 32.03 -0.16 -40.59
C VAL A 20 31.76 -0.62 -39.17
N THR A 21 32.75 -1.19 -38.48
CA THR A 21 32.57 -1.59 -37.07
C THR A 21 32.24 -0.41 -36.16
N LEU A 22 32.91 0.73 -36.33
CA LEU A 22 32.64 1.94 -35.57
C LEU A 22 31.23 2.46 -35.84
N SER A 23 30.80 2.46 -37.10
CA SER A 23 29.45 2.88 -37.48
C SER A 23 28.38 1.98 -36.85
N CYS A 24 28.56 0.64 -36.89
CA CYS A 24 27.64 -0.29 -36.24
C CYS A 24 27.57 -0.08 -34.72
N VAL A 25 28.72 0.12 -34.06
CA VAL A 25 28.78 0.38 -32.62
C VAL A 25 28.07 1.68 -32.26
N LEU A 26 28.27 2.74 -33.03
CA LEU A 26 27.58 4.02 -32.82
C LEU A 26 26.06 3.88 -32.99
N CYS A 27 25.60 3.18 -34.03
CA CYS A 27 24.17 2.90 -34.22
C CYS A 27 23.58 2.12 -33.05
N PHE A 28 24.31 1.11 -32.53
CA PHE A 28 23.88 0.35 -31.36
C PHE A 28 23.75 1.24 -30.11
N PHE A 29 24.72 2.13 -29.86
CA PHE A 29 24.65 3.07 -28.73
C PHE A 29 23.51 4.07 -28.87
N ILE A 30 23.25 4.59 -30.07
CA ILE A 30 22.12 5.48 -30.34
C ILE A 30 20.80 4.78 -30.05
N TRP A 31 20.62 3.56 -30.56
CA TRP A 31 19.43 2.75 -30.32
C TRP A 31 19.24 2.42 -28.83
N ARG A 32 20.33 2.04 -28.14
CA ARG A 32 20.25 1.71 -26.72
C ARG A 32 19.90 2.94 -25.88
N ASN A 33 20.46 4.10 -26.22
CA ASN A 33 20.19 5.35 -25.53
C ASN A 33 18.73 5.81 -25.73
N SER A 34 18.18 5.69 -26.94
CA SER A 34 16.77 6.03 -27.18
C SER A 34 15.82 5.13 -26.38
N SER A 35 16.07 3.81 -26.38
CA SER A 35 15.30 2.85 -25.58
C SER A 35 15.38 3.15 -24.08
N LEU A 36 16.57 3.45 -23.55
CA LEU A 36 16.74 3.79 -22.14
C LEU A 36 16.01 5.09 -21.76
N LYS A 37 15.95 6.07 -22.68
CA LYS A 37 15.24 7.32 -22.46
C LYS A 37 13.73 7.12 -22.36
N GLU A 38 13.17 6.26 -23.20
CA GLU A 38 11.75 5.88 -23.14
C GLU A 38 11.43 5.12 -21.85
N ASP A 39 12.25 4.13 -21.49
CA ASP A 39 12.08 3.37 -20.25
C ASP A 39 12.16 4.26 -19.00
N LEU A 40 13.09 5.22 -18.98
CA LEU A 40 13.22 6.20 -17.89
C LEU A 40 11.97 7.09 -17.79
N PHE A 41 11.44 7.54 -18.93
CA PHE A 41 10.23 8.35 -18.94
C PHE A 41 9.01 7.58 -18.40
N LEU A 42 8.85 6.32 -18.80
CA LEU A 42 7.78 5.45 -18.30
C LEU A 42 7.91 5.20 -16.80
N LYS A 43 9.13 4.91 -16.32
CA LYS A 43 9.39 4.71 -14.88
C LYS A 43 9.14 5.96 -14.07
N GLU A 44 9.49 7.14 -14.58
CA GLU A 44 9.20 8.41 -13.91
C GLU A 44 7.67 8.61 -13.78
N LEU A 45 6.93 8.30 -14.84
CA LEU A 45 5.47 8.40 -14.83
C LEU A 45 4.84 7.42 -13.83
N GLU A 46 5.34 6.18 -13.77
CA GLU A 46 4.94 5.16 -12.81
C GLU A 46 5.26 5.57 -11.37
N LEU A 47 6.42 6.18 -11.15
CA LEU A 47 6.83 6.69 -9.84
C LEU A 47 5.90 7.82 -9.38
N GLN A 48 5.57 8.78 -10.25
CA GLN A 48 4.63 9.86 -9.95
C GLN A 48 3.23 9.32 -9.63
N GLN A 49 2.73 8.38 -10.42
CA GLN A 49 1.46 7.68 -10.16
C GLN A 49 1.47 7.01 -8.78
N THR A 50 2.56 6.32 -8.44
CA THR A 50 2.74 5.62 -7.16
C THR A 50 2.74 6.61 -6.00
N ILE A 51 3.45 7.73 -6.12
CA ILE A 51 3.48 8.79 -5.11
C ILE A 51 2.07 9.34 -4.86
N LEU A 52 1.32 9.65 -5.93
CA LEU A 52 -0.05 10.15 -5.82
C LEU A 52 -0.98 9.13 -5.15
N ASN A 53 -0.82 7.84 -5.48
CA ASN A 53 -1.61 6.76 -4.86
C ASN A 53 -1.29 6.61 -3.37
N VAL A 54 -0.01 6.68 -2.98
CA VAL A 54 0.41 6.64 -1.58
C VAL A 54 -0.15 7.84 -0.81
N GLN A 55 -0.11 9.04 -1.39
CA GLN A 55 -0.71 10.23 -0.77
C GLN A 55 -2.22 10.06 -0.55
N LYS A 56 -2.95 9.58 -1.56
CA LYS A 56 -4.39 9.30 -1.44
C LYS A 56 -4.68 8.25 -0.37
N LEU A 57 -3.88 7.18 -0.33
CA LEU A 57 -4.02 6.12 0.66
C LEU A 57 -3.79 6.66 2.08
N ASN A 58 -2.74 7.45 2.30
CA ASN A 58 -2.45 8.05 3.59
C ASN A 58 -3.60 8.96 4.07
N LEU A 59 -4.14 9.79 3.17
CA LEU A 59 -5.31 10.63 3.49
C LEU A 59 -6.55 9.81 3.84
N ALA A 60 -6.80 8.71 3.12
CA ALA A 60 -7.91 7.81 3.42
C ALA A 60 -7.72 7.10 4.77
N LEU A 61 -6.49 6.68 5.07
CA LEU A 61 -6.13 6.02 6.33
C LEU A 61 -6.25 6.97 7.53
N GLU A 62 -5.83 8.23 7.37
CA GLU A 62 -6.01 9.27 8.38
C GLU A 62 -7.50 9.51 8.69
N LYS A 63 -8.34 9.65 7.67
CA LYS A 63 -9.80 9.77 7.82
C LYS A 63 -10.41 8.56 8.54
N GLN A 64 -9.98 7.35 8.19
CA GLN A 64 -10.45 6.14 8.87
C GLN A 64 -10.02 6.12 10.34
N ASN A 65 -8.78 6.50 10.64
CA ASN A 65 -8.29 6.57 12.02
C ASN A 65 -9.06 7.62 12.85
N GLU A 66 -9.39 8.77 12.27
CA GLU A 66 -10.25 9.75 12.94
C GLU A 66 -11.66 9.22 13.19
N ALA A 67 -12.26 8.54 12.21
CA ALA A 67 -13.56 7.89 12.37
C ALA A 67 -13.51 6.82 13.47
N PHE A 68 -12.45 6.01 13.51
CA PHE A 68 -12.26 5.00 14.55
C PHE A 68 -12.15 5.61 15.94
N LYS A 69 -11.39 6.71 16.08
CA LYS A 69 -11.32 7.48 17.35
C LYS A 69 -12.70 8.01 17.77
N LYS A 70 -13.50 8.51 16.83
CA LYS A 70 -14.87 8.99 17.11
C LYS A 70 -15.84 7.87 17.49
N MET A 71 -15.66 6.68 16.93
CA MET A 71 -16.44 5.49 17.28
C MET A 71 -16.00 4.84 18.60
N GLN A 72 -14.86 5.26 19.15
CA GLN A 72 -14.35 4.70 20.40
C GLN A 72 -15.21 5.19 21.57
N VAL A 73 -16.21 4.40 21.93
CA VAL A 73 -17.01 4.61 23.14
C VAL A 73 -16.11 4.33 24.33
N GLN A 74 -15.73 5.39 25.07
CA GLN A 74 -15.09 5.22 26.36
C GLN A 74 -16.07 4.47 27.27
N LYS A 75 -15.69 3.26 27.67
CA LYS A 75 -16.42 2.48 28.66
C LYS A 75 -16.32 3.26 29.97
N THR A 76 -17.35 4.02 30.32
CA THR A 76 -17.50 4.57 31.66
C THR A 76 -17.65 3.37 32.60
N LEU A 77 -16.57 3.00 33.25
CA LEU A 77 -16.59 2.11 34.39
C LEU A 77 -17.31 2.86 35.51
N ILE A 78 -18.63 2.73 35.55
CA ILE A 78 -19.42 3.19 36.69
C ILE A 78 -19.00 2.31 37.85
N ASP A 79 -18.39 2.93 38.86
CA ASP A 79 -17.98 2.25 40.08
C ASP A 79 -19.23 1.85 40.88
N THR A 80 -19.63 0.60 40.72
CA THR A 80 -20.78 0.00 41.42
C THR A 80 -20.51 -0.30 42.89
N THR A 81 -19.30 -0.08 43.41
CA THR A 81 -19.00 -0.33 44.83
C THR A 81 -19.66 0.69 45.78
N ALA A 82 -20.10 1.84 45.26
CA ALA A 82 -20.81 2.87 46.03
C ALA A 82 -22.34 2.68 46.06
N ILE A 83 -22.92 1.77 45.25
CA ILE A 83 -24.37 1.53 45.23
C ILE A 83 -24.74 0.59 46.38
N LYS A 84 -24.88 1.15 47.59
CA LYS A 84 -25.26 0.40 48.79
C LYS A 84 -26.72 -0.07 48.79
N GLU A 85 -27.62 0.64 48.10
CA GLU A 85 -29.04 0.28 48.08
C GLU A 85 -29.73 0.88 46.85
N ILE A 86 -30.42 0.05 46.07
CA ILE A 86 -31.31 0.47 44.98
C ILE A 86 -32.69 0.65 45.59
N VAL A 87 -33.03 1.88 45.98
CA VAL A 87 -34.38 2.19 46.50
C VAL A 87 -35.31 2.41 45.30
N LEU A 88 -36.14 1.41 45.02
CA LEU A 88 -37.24 1.52 44.06
C LEU A 88 -38.29 2.47 44.65
N LYS A 89 -38.42 3.67 44.06
CA LYS A 89 -39.34 4.72 44.54
C LYS A 89 -40.82 4.40 44.32
N ASP A 90 -41.14 3.42 43.48
CA ASP A 90 -42.52 3.05 43.15
C ASP A 90 -42.75 1.54 43.28
N SER A 91 -43.78 1.19 44.07
CA SER A 91 -44.22 -0.18 44.35
C SER A 91 -44.71 -0.95 43.11
N SER A 92 -45.08 -0.24 42.05
CA SER A 92 -45.44 -0.82 40.75
C SER A 92 -44.24 -1.45 40.04
N CYS A 93 -43.05 -0.83 40.13
CA CYS A 93 -41.83 -1.31 39.48
C CYS A 93 -41.27 -2.56 40.16
N GLU A 94 -41.43 -2.68 41.48
CA GLU A 94 -41.01 -3.88 42.22
C GLU A 94 -41.82 -5.11 41.81
N THR A 95 -43.11 -4.93 41.51
CA THR A 95 -44.01 -5.99 41.08
C THR A 95 -43.67 -6.47 39.67
N GLU A 96 -43.35 -5.56 38.74
CA GLU A 96 -42.89 -5.92 37.40
C GLU A 96 -41.53 -6.62 37.42
N LEU A 97 -40.57 -6.14 38.23
CA LEU A 97 -39.26 -6.78 38.37
C LEU A 97 -39.34 -8.18 38.95
N ARG A 98 -40.24 -8.43 39.90
CA ARG A 98 -40.53 -9.80 40.39
C ARG A 98 -41.16 -10.65 39.30
N GLY A 99 -42.11 -10.10 38.54
CA GLY A 99 -42.72 -10.77 37.39
C GLY A 99 -41.67 -11.24 36.37
N TYR A 100 -40.76 -10.36 35.97
CA TYR A 100 -39.66 -10.72 35.07
C TYR A 100 -38.74 -11.79 35.67
N LYS A 101 -38.38 -11.69 36.95
CA LYS A 101 -37.57 -12.71 37.64
C LYS A 101 -38.24 -14.10 37.62
N GLN A 102 -39.57 -14.13 37.74
CA GLN A 102 -40.34 -15.35 37.76
C GLN A 102 -40.44 -15.96 36.35
N ILE A 103 -40.69 -15.13 35.33
CA ILE A 103 -40.69 -15.53 33.92
C ILE A 103 -39.32 -16.09 33.50
N PHE A 104 -38.22 -15.42 33.87
CA PHE A 104 -36.88 -15.91 33.56
C PHE A 104 -36.51 -17.22 34.28
N LYS A 105 -37.09 -17.48 35.46
CA LYS A 105 -36.91 -18.74 36.19
C LYS A 105 -37.68 -19.89 35.56
N GLU A 106 -38.82 -19.61 34.95
CA GLU A 106 -39.64 -20.61 34.24
C GLU A 106 -39.10 -20.92 32.84
N LEU A 107 -38.59 -19.91 32.13
CA LEU A 107 -38.01 -20.07 30.78
C LEU A 107 -36.56 -20.59 30.77
N GLY A 108 -35.89 -20.62 31.93
CA GLY A 108 -34.53 -21.13 32.11
C GLY A 108 -34.45 -22.61 32.50
N LYS A 109 -35.58 -23.33 32.50
CA LYS A 109 -35.65 -24.80 32.55
C LYS A 109 -35.99 -25.34 31.16
#